data_AF-A0A917XYD4-F1
#
_entry.id   AF-A0A917XYD4-F1
#
_cell.length_a   1.000
_cell.length_b   1.000
_cell.length_c   1.000
_cell.angle_alpha   90.00
_cell.angle_beta   90.00
_cell.angle_gamma   90.00
#
_symmetry.space_group_name_H-M   'P 1'
#
loop_
_entity.id
_entity.type
_entity.pdbx_description
1 polymer ?
#
loop_
_entity_poly.entity_id
_entity_poly.type
_entity_poly.pdbx_seq_one_letter_code
_entity_poly.pdbx_strand_id
1 'polypeptide(L)'
;MVKSRFNLILFITIMLLTGCSGQQITKAEGSSDTWESTINYELGEHEKIGNGTLEYLGSDQLRNFSYEINFPKSFRIGASGERRDLDESFTSFPLIINLPDFDVDKLRDEISNITITVAWETVTGELFEEEIEYTVESK
;
A
#
# COMPACT_ATOMS: atom_id res chain seq x y z
N MET A 1 -38.07 -43.62 -11.87
CA MET A 1 -38.08 -42.19 -12.27
C MET A 1 -37.09 -41.41 -11.40
N VAL A 2 -35.78 -41.69 -11.51
CA VAL A 2 -34.73 -41.11 -10.61
C VAL A 2 -33.42 -40.89 -11.38
N LYS A 3 -33.49 -40.29 -12.57
CA LYS A 3 -32.29 -39.89 -13.33
C LYS A 3 -32.22 -38.39 -13.61
N SER A 4 -33.35 -37.69 -13.53
CA SER A 4 -33.44 -36.26 -13.89
C SER A 4 -33.05 -35.30 -12.75
N ARG A 5 -33.06 -35.75 -11.48
CA ARG A 5 -32.79 -34.86 -10.32
C ARG A 5 -31.31 -34.78 -9.93
N PHE A 6 -30.50 -35.75 -10.35
CA PHE A 6 -29.07 -35.78 -10.01
C PHE A 6 -28.25 -34.80 -10.86
N ASN A 7 -28.61 -34.64 -12.14
CA ASN A 7 -27.94 -33.69 -13.05
C ASN A 7 -28.24 -32.22 -12.72
N LEU A 8 -29.41 -31.92 -12.15
CA LEU A 8 -29.77 -30.55 -11.79
C LEU A 8 -28.97 -30.06 -10.57
N ILE A 9 -28.74 -30.94 -9.60
CA ILE A 9 -27.96 -30.63 -8.38
C ILE A 9 -26.48 -30.39 -8.75
N LEU A 10 -25.94 -31.17 -9.68
CA LEU A 10 -24.55 -31.03 -10.16
C LEU A 10 -24.30 -29.70 -10.88
N PHE A 11 -25.26 -29.22 -11.69
CA PHE A 11 -25.15 -27.93 -12.37
C PHE A 11 -25.20 -26.74 -11.40
N ILE A 12 -26.01 -26.83 -10.34
CA ILE A 12 -26.13 -25.79 -9.31
C ILE A 12 -24.86 -25.72 -8.45
N THR A 13 -24.18 -26.85 -8.19
CA THR A 13 -22.91 -26.86 -7.43
C THR A 13 -21.75 -26.26 -8.24
N ILE A 14 -21.73 -26.43 -9.56
CA ILE A 14 -20.69 -25.85 -10.43
C ILE A 14 -20.86 -24.33 -10.57
N MET A 15 -22.09 -23.81 -10.61
CA MET A 15 -22.37 -22.37 -10.65
C MET A 15 -22.06 -21.62 -9.33
N LEU A 16 -22.03 -22.33 -8.19
CA LEU A 16 -21.68 -21.74 -6.90
C LEU A 16 -20.16 -21.62 -6.68
N LEU A 17 -19.32 -22.15 -7.58
CA LEU A 17 -17.86 -22.11 -7.47
C LEU A 17 -17.18 -20.98 -8.27
N THR A 18 -17.93 -20.20 -9.08
CA THR A 18 -17.37 -19.15 -9.95
C THR A 18 -17.64 -17.74 -9.43
N GLY A 19 -17.49 -17.53 -8.12
CA GLY A 19 -17.84 -16.27 -7.47
C GLY A 19 -16.88 -15.88 -6.34
N CYS A 20 -15.60 -16.16 -6.48
CA CYS A 20 -14.60 -15.41 -5.72
C CYS A 20 -14.24 -14.21 -6.61
N SER A 21 -14.82 -13.04 -6.29
CA SER A 21 -14.46 -11.76 -6.89
C SER A 21 -12.95 -11.60 -6.87
N GLY A 22 -12.32 -11.39 -8.04
CA GLY A 22 -10.87 -11.36 -8.25
C GLY A 22 -10.17 -10.13 -7.69
N GLN A 23 -10.52 -9.69 -6.48
CA GLN A 23 -9.81 -8.63 -5.78
C GLN A 23 -8.53 -9.23 -5.18
N GLN A 24 -7.39 -8.83 -5.72
CA GLN A 24 -6.08 -9.24 -5.26
C GLN A 24 -5.54 -8.19 -4.29
N ILE A 25 -5.04 -8.64 -3.14
CA ILE A 25 -4.36 -7.78 -2.18
C ILE A 25 -2.86 -8.05 -2.32
N THR A 26 -2.10 -7.03 -2.68
CA THR A 26 -0.62 -7.10 -2.71
C THR A 26 -0.07 -6.28 -1.56
N LYS A 27 0.77 -6.89 -0.73
CA LYS A 27 1.41 -6.22 0.41
C LYS A 27 2.84 -5.83 0.05
N ALA A 28 3.18 -4.58 0.31
CA ALA A 28 4.54 -4.06 0.22
C ALA A 28 4.99 -3.60 1.61
N GLU A 29 6.17 -4.01 2.00
CA GLU A 29 6.81 -3.62 3.27
C GLU A 29 8.19 -3.05 2.98
N GLY A 30 8.57 -2.00 3.69
CA GLY A 30 9.85 -1.35 3.55
C GLY A 30 10.32 -0.81 4.89
N SER A 31 11.63 -0.71 5.06
CA SER A 31 12.24 -0.16 6.26
C SER A 31 13.50 0.61 5.90
N SER A 32 13.77 1.69 6.61
CA SER A 32 15.03 2.41 6.65
C SER A 32 15.58 2.41 8.08
N ASP A 33 16.53 3.30 8.39
CA ASP A 33 17.15 3.34 9.72
C ASP A 33 16.16 3.80 10.81
N THR A 34 15.26 4.73 10.50
CA THR A 34 14.34 5.32 11.47
C THR A 34 12.86 5.19 11.11
N TRP A 35 12.54 4.55 9.98
CA TRP A 35 11.16 4.41 9.52
C TRP A 35 10.84 3.00 9.05
N GLU A 36 9.61 2.58 9.31
CA GLU A 36 8.99 1.41 8.69
C GLU A 36 7.76 1.85 7.89
N SER A 37 7.50 1.14 6.80
CA SER A 37 6.32 1.36 5.98
C SER A 37 5.66 0.05 5.60
N THR A 38 4.34 0.03 5.67
CA THR A 38 3.51 -1.03 5.10
C THR A 38 2.46 -0.42 4.19
N ILE A 39 2.30 -0.96 2.99
CA ILE A 39 1.25 -0.58 2.06
C ILE A 39 0.52 -1.84 1.61
N ASN A 40 -0.82 -1.81 1.68
CA ASN A 40 -1.70 -2.79 1.07
C ASN A 40 -2.32 -2.18 -0.18
N TYR A 41 -2.07 -2.81 -1.32
CA TYR A 41 -2.69 -2.49 -2.58
C TYR A 41 -3.88 -3.42 -2.81
N GLU A 42 -5.07 -2.87 -2.82
CA GLU A 42 -6.31 -3.58 -3.17
C GLU A 42 -6.60 -3.32 -4.64
N LEU A 43 -6.44 -4.37 -5.45
CA LEU A 43 -6.51 -4.31 -6.91
C LEU A 43 -7.65 -5.21 -7.40
N GLY A 44 -8.74 -4.59 -7.84
CA GLY A 44 -9.87 -5.26 -8.48
C GLY A 44 -10.24 -4.60 -9.81
N GLU A 45 -11.24 -5.15 -10.49
CA GLU A 45 -11.72 -4.62 -11.78
C GLU A 45 -12.23 -3.17 -11.67
N HIS A 46 -12.75 -2.77 -10.51
CA HIS A 46 -13.40 -1.47 -10.28
C HIS A 46 -12.81 -0.66 -9.11
N GLU A 47 -11.91 -1.26 -8.32
CA GLU A 47 -11.30 -0.63 -7.15
C GLU A 47 -9.78 -0.74 -7.23
N LYS A 48 -9.10 0.41 -7.10
CA LYS A 48 -7.64 0.53 -7.09
C LYS A 48 -7.25 1.51 -6.00
N ILE A 49 -7.00 0.98 -4.81
CA ILE A 49 -6.67 1.80 -3.65
C ILE A 49 -5.41 1.23 -3.00
N GLY A 50 -4.47 2.12 -2.67
CA GLY A 50 -3.37 1.78 -1.77
C GLY A 50 -3.62 2.42 -0.42
N ASN A 51 -3.63 1.63 0.64
CA ASN A 51 -3.69 2.12 2.01
C ASN A 51 -2.47 1.63 2.77
N GLY A 52 -1.83 2.52 3.51
CA GLY A 52 -0.61 2.17 4.21
C GLY A 52 -0.40 2.92 5.50
N THR A 53 0.75 2.71 6.09
CA THR A 53 1.20 3.37 7.31
C THR A 53 2.70 3.59 7.22
N LEU A 54 3.15 4.75 7.68
CA LEU A 54 4.53 5.01 8.05
C LEU A 54 4.63 5.01 9.57
N GLU A 55 5.61 4.31 10.11
CA GLU A 55 5.89 4.25 11.53
C GLU A 55 7.31 4.76 11.79
N TYR A 56 7.41 5.75 12.67
CA TYR A 56 8.68 6.31 13.09
C TYR A 56 9.23 5.51 14.27
N LEU A 57 10.45 5.00 14.11
CA LEU A 57 11.17 4.18 15.08
C LEU A 57 12.26 4.94 15.83
N GLY A 58 12.55 6.18 15.42
CA GLY A 58 13.55 7.01 16.07
C GLY A 58 13.15 7.40 17.50
N SER A 59 14.16 7.68 18.33
CA SER A 59 13.95 8.13 19.71
C SER A 59 13.63 9.61 19.83
N ASP A 60 13.95 10.40 18.80
CA ASP A 60 13.82 11.85 18.85
C ASP A 60 12.39 12.29 18.55
N GLN A 61 11.89 13.25 19.33
CA GLN A 61 10.55 13.77 19.13
C GLN A 61 10.46 14.57 17.83
N LEU A 62 9.50 14.19 16.98
CA LEU A 62 9.19 14.87 15.74
C LEU A 62 8.43 16.17 15.99
N ARG A 63 8.80 17.23 15.28
CA ARG A 63 8.01 18.46 15.14
C ARG A 63 7.20 18.43 13.86
N ASN A 64 7.87 18.15 12.74
CA ASN A 64 7.29 18.16 11.41
C ASN A 64 7.76 16.94 10.64
N PHE A 65 6.95 16.43 9.72
CA PHE A 65 7.43 15.49 8.71
C PHE A 65 6.65 15.62 7.40
N SER A 66 7.29 15.20 6.33
CA SER A 66 6.70 15.05 5.01
C SER A 66 7.15 13.73 4.39
N TYR A 67 6.36 13.26 3.43
CA TYR A 67 6.70 12.10 2.63
C TYR A 67 6.37 12.34 1.16
N GLU A 68 7.11 11.69 0.28
CA GLU A 68 6.85 11.60 -1.15
C GLU A 68 6.99 10.15 -1.61
N ILE A 69 5.94 9.63 -2.24
CA ILE A 69 5.90 8.31 -2.85
C ILE A 69 6.41 8.46 -4.28
N ASN A 70 7.59 7.90 -4.52
CA ASN A 70 8.27 7.93 -5.80
C ASN A 70 7.86 6.72 -6.61
N PHE A 71 7.03 6.94 -7.63
CA PHE A 71 6.69 5.89 -8.58
C PHE A 71 7.76 5.79 -9.68
N PRO A 72 7.97 4.59 -10.26
CA PRO A 72 8.84 4.44 -11.42
C PRO A 72 8.43 5.38 -12.56
N LYS A 73 9.39 5.82 -13.38
CA LYS A 73 9.15 6.75 -14.50
C LYS A 73 8.10 6.26 -15.51
N SER A 74 7.83 4.96 -15.52
CA SER A 74 6.78 4.32 -16.32
C SER A 74 5.36 4.69 -15.85
N PHE A 75 5.25 5.34 -14.68
CA PHE A 75 4.04 5.90 -14.08
C PHE A 75 4.12 7.43 -14.07
N ARG A 76 2.98 8.08 -14.31
CA ARG A 76 2.83 9.54 -14.21
C ARG A 76 2.11 9.91 -12.91
N ILE A 77 2.71 9.53 -11.78
CA ILE A 77 2.09 9.65 -10.45
C ILE A 77 3.13 10.16 -9.48
N GLY A 78 2.68 10.98 -8.54
CA GLY A 78 3.33 11.23 -7.26
C GLY A 78 2.22 11.30 -6.21
N ALA A 79 2.47 10.76 -5.02
CA ALA A 79 1.61 10.98 -3.86
C ALA A 79 2.50 11.51 -2.75
N SER A 80 2.11 12.62 -2.13
CA SER A 80 2.88 13.22 -1.05
C SER A 80 1.96 13.73 0.04
N GLY A 81 2.53 13.89 1.23
CA GLY A 81 1.82 14.43 2.38
C GLY A 81 2.77 15.12 3.33
N GLU A 82 2.20 15.97 4.19
CA GLU A 82 2.93 16.73 5.20
C GLU A 82 2.08 16.77 6.48
N ARG A 83 2.73 16.67 7.64
CA ARG A 83 2.16 17.03 8.94
C ARG A 83 3.12 17.96 9.68
N ARG A 84 2.52 18.93 10.36
CA ARG A 84 3.23 19.91 11.17
C ARG A 84 2.70 19.92 12.59
N ASP A 85 3.49 20.47 13.48
CA ASP A 85 3.15 20.68 14.89
C ASP A 85 2.66 19.37 15.54
N LEU A 86 3.43 18.30 15.34
CA LEU A 86 3.12 16.97 15.86
C LEU A 86 3.18 16.95 17.39
N ASP A 87 2.26 16.18 17.98
CA ASP A 87 2.28 15.86 19.40
C ASP A 87 3.36 14.79 19.69
N GLU A 88 3.90 14.79 20.90
CA GLU A 88 5.06 13.97 21.30
C GLU A 88 4.81 12.46 21.20
N SER A 89 3.54 12.06 21.23
CA SER A 89 3.11 10.66 21.17
C SER A 89 2.87 10.13 19.77
N PHE A 90 2.96 10.97 18.73
CA PHE A 90 2.52 10.62 17.40
C PHE A 90 3.66 10.07 16.53
N THR A 91 3.71 8.74 16.41
CA THR A 91 4.75 8.03 15.62
C THR A 91 4.19 7.27 14.42
N SER A 92 2.86 7.17 14.27
CA SER A 92 2.22 6.36 13.22
C SER A 92 1.35 7.22 12.31
N PHE A 93 1.64 7.18 11.01
CA PHE A 93 1.08 8.08 10.01
C PHE A 93 0.35 7.30 8.92
N PRO A 94 -0.98 7.46 8.77
CA PRO A 94 -1.71 6.79 7.71
C PRO A 94 -1.35 7.36 6.34
N LEU A 95 -1.15 6.45 5.39
CA LEU A 95 -0.93 6.74 3.98
C LEU A 95 -2.17 6.39 3.17
N ILE A 96 -2.59 7.30 2.29
CA ILE A 96 -3.64 7.05 1.30
C ILE A 96 -3.02 7.29 -0.08
N ILE A 97 -3.06 6.27 -0.91
CA ILE A 97 -2.44 6.26 -2.24
C ILE A 97 -3.54 6.14 -3.28
N ASN A 98 -3.73 7.22 -4.02
CA ASN A 98 -4.63 7.23 -5.15
C ASN A 98 -3.92 6.58 -6.35
N LEU A 99 -4.35 5.38 -6.69
CA LEU A 99 -3.84 4.65 -7.84
C LEU A 99 -4.62 5.08 -9.09
N PRO A 100 -3.96 5.52 -10.17
CA PRO A 100 -4.64 5.76 -11.44
C PRO A 100 -5.28 4.52 -12.03
N ASP A 101 -6.11 4.78 -13.02
CA ASP A 101 -6.72 3.75 -13.83
C ASP A 101 -5.69 3.11 -14.79
N PHE A 102 -4.86 2.22 -14.28
CA PHE A 102 -3.85 1.46 -15.05
C PHE A 102 -4.08 -0.05 -14.97
N ASP A 103 -3.28 -0.77 -15.75
CA ASP A 103 -3.19 -2.22 -15.74
C ASP A 103 -2.65 -2.73 -14.40
N VAL A 104 -3.48 -3.52 -13.70
CA VAL A 104 -3.16 -4.14 -12.40
C VAL A 104 -1.89 -4.98 -12.48
N ASP A 105 -1.65 -5.65 -13.61
CA ASP A 105 -0.45 -6.47 -13.82
C ASP A 105 0.81 -5.59 -13.85
N LYS A 106 0.75 -4.42 -14.50
CA LYS A 106 1.89 -3.51 -14.57
C LYS A 106 2.22 -2.92 -13.20
N LEU A 107 1.23 -2.57 -12.38
CA LEU A 107 1.52 -2.14 -11.01
C LEU A 107 2.19 -3.26 -10.24
N ARG A 108 1.63 -4.47 -10.28
CA ARG A 108 2.19 -5.63 -9.57
C ARG A 108 3.67 -5.83 -9.87
N ASP A 109 4.05 -5.75 -11.15
CA ASP A 109 5.42 -5.96 -11.60
C ASP A 109 6.38 -4.83 -11.16
N GLU A 110 5.85 -3.66 -10.79
CA GLU A 110 6.61 -2.44 -10.51
C GLU A 110 6.52 -1.97 -9.06
N ILE A 111 5.70 -2.59 -8.19
CA ILE A 111 5.58 -2.20 -6.77
C ILE A 111 6.95 -2.22 -6.09
N SER A 112 7.81 -3.20 -6.40
CA SER A 112 9.17 -3.28 -5.85
C SER A 112 10.10 -2.13 -6.27
N ASN A 113 9.73 -1.35 -7.28
CA ASN A 113 10.48 -0.19 -7.75
C ASN A 113 9.89 1.13 -7.22
N ILE A 114 8.82 1.08 -6.42
CA ILE A 114 8.30 2.25 -5.71
C ILE A 114 9.20 2.48 -4.48
N THR A 115 9.47 3.74 -4.16
CA THR A 115 10.13 4.13 -2.90
C THR A 115 9.31 5.20 -2.19
N ILE A 116 9.56 5.40 -0.89
CA ILE A 116 9.11 6.60 -0.19
C ILE A 116 10.32 7.37 0.31
N THR A 117 10.40 8.65 -0.04
CA THR A 117 11.29 9.60 0.63
C THR A 117 10.55 10.21 1.80
N VAL A 118 11.12 10.12 3.00
CA VAL A 118 10.59 10.75 4.22
C VAL A 118 11.57 11.81 4.68
N ALA A 119 11.08 13.01 4.95
CA ALA A 119 11.87 14.10 5.54
C ALA A 119 11.20 14.57 6.83
N TRP A 120 11.99 14.84 7.87
CA TRP A 120 11.44 15.29 9.16
C TRP A 120 12.33 16.30 9.87
N GLU A 121 11.69 17.07 10.74
CA GLU A 121 12.32 18.00 11.67
C GLU A 121 12.06 17.52 13.09
N THR A 122 13.10 17.45 13.92
CA THR A 122 12.95 17.19 15.35
C THR A 122 12.60 18.47 16.11
N VAL A 123 12.14 18.34 17.35
CA VAL A 123 11.87 19.52 18.21
C VAL A 123 13.12 20.35 18.52
N THR A 124 14.32 19.75 18.41
CA THR A 124 15.63 20.43 18.52
C THR A 124 15.96 21.27 17.28
N GLY A 125 15.22 21.10 16.18
CA GLY A 125 15.38 21.81 14.91
C GLY A 125 16.36 21.13 13.94
N GLU A 126 16.70 19.86 14.19
CA GLU A 126 17.53 19.07 13.27
C GLU A 126 16.66 18.52 12.13
N LEU A 127 17.22 18.49 10.92
CA LEU A 127 16.54 18.07 9.70
C LEU A 127 17.18 16.80 9.15
N PHE A 128 16.35 15.85 8.76
CA PHE A 128 16.76 14.55 8.25
C PHE A 128 15.94 14.14 7.04
N GLU A 129 16.49 13.22 6.25
CA GLU A 129 15.84 12.63 5.09
C GLU A 129 16.30 11.17 4.94
N GLU A 130 15.36 10.27 4.69
CA GLU A 130 15.61 8.85 4.42
C GLU A 130 14.75 8.38 3.23
N GLU A 131 15.25 7.37 2.51
CA GLU A 131 14.49 6.66 1.49
C GLU A 131 14.17 5.24 1.97
N ILE A 132 12.91 4.84 1.81
CA ILE A 132 12.40 3.51 2.12
C ILE A 132 12.18 2.77 0.80
N GLU A 133 12.91 1.67 0.62
CA GLU A 133 12.72 0.72 -0.48
C GLU A 133 11.76 -0.40 -0.06
N TYR A 134 10.91 -0.86 -0.98
CA TYR A 134 9.92 -1.91 -0.68
C TYR A 134 10.33 -3.29 -1.16
N THR A 135 10.02 -4.28 -0.33
CA THR A 135 9.93 -5.68 -0.71
C THR A 135 8.45 -6.07 -0.82
N VAL A 136 8.11 -6.86 -1.85
CA VAL A 136 6.73 -7.27 -2.13
C VAL A 136 6.51 -8.71 -1.69
N GLU A 137 5.56 -8.93 -0.79
CA GLU A 137 5.04 -10.27 -0.49
C GLU A 137 3.78 -10.51 -1.34
N SER A 138 3.89 -11.44 -2.29
CA SER A 138 2.72 -11.97 -3.01
C SER A 138 2.21 -13.21 -2.28
N LYS A 139 0.93 -13.18 -1.88
CA LYS A 139 0.20 -14.35 -1.35
C LYS A 139 -0.73 -14.94 -2.40
#